data_AF-A0A3M1GY10-F1
#
_entry.id   AF-A0A3M1GY10-F1
#
_cell.length_a   1.000
_cell.length_b   1.000
_cell.length_c   1.000
_cell.angle_alpha   90.00
_cell.angle_beta   90.00
_cell.angle_gamma   90.00
#
_symmetry.space_group_name_H-M   'P 1'
#
loop_
_entity.id
_entity.type
_entity.pdbx_description
1 polymer ?
#
loop_
_entity_poly.entity_id
_entity_poly.type
_entity_poly.pdbx_seq_one_letter_code
_entity_poly.pdbx_strand_id
1 'polypeptide(L)'
;VKKSGLRGRGGAGFPAGVKWSFIPKDIFPKYVVVNSDESEPGTFKDREIIEGNPHQFIEGVALCAYAVGAETAYIYGRGEFKGVFRGLQKAVDEAYAKGFLGKNILGSDFSLDIHLHLGAGAYICGEETALLNSLEGWMGQPRSRPPFPAVKGLYGKPTVINNVETLTNVPPIVANGADWYRQFGTEKSPGTKIFCLSGRVNRPGNYELPLGTPIRYLIEECGGGIIDGKAVKGILPAGASSTIMGPDKIDTPMDYESMAAAGAMLGSASFIILDETVDAVWAAEKNVKFFKHESCGKCSPCREGTYWLASVYRRIREGRGSPEDVDLLNTIIEQMEGNCFCLLGEFVVPGVRSSLQLFRDEYEALAQKDR
;
A
#
# COMPACT_ATOMS: atom_id res chain seq x y z
N VAL A 1 16.97 -10.89 -9.02
CA VAL A 1 15.57 -10.60 -8.64
C VAL A 1 14.57 -11.71 -9.00
N LYS A 2 14.37 -12.12 -10.27
CA LYS A 2 13.35 -13.14 -10.60
C LYS A 2 13.53 -14.46 -9.80
N LYS A 3 14.77 -14.97 -9.70
CA LYS A 3 15.09 -16.17 -8.93
C LYS A 3 14.86 -16.04 -7.42
N SER A 4 14.95 -14.84 -6.83
CA SER A 4 14.72 -14.67 -5.38
C SER A 4 13.23 -14.80 -5.03
N GLY A 5 12.33 -14.67 -6.00
CA GLY A 5 10.89 -14.68 -5.76
C GLY A 5 10.38 -13.42 -5.06
N LEU A 6 11.16 -12.33 -5.04
CA LEU A 6 10.69 -11.04 -4.49
C LEU A 6 9.37 -10.61 -5.14
N ARG A 7 8.38 -10.32 -4.30
CA ARG A 7 7.06 -9.80 -4.67
C ARG A 7 6.93 -8.33 -4.29
N GLY A 8 6.14 -7.60 -5.06
CA GLY A 8 5.89 -6.17 -4.85
C GLY A 8 5.31 -5.90 -3.47
N ARG A 9 5.96 -5.00 -2.74
CA ARG A 9 5.67 -4.70 -1.34
C ARG A 9 4.66 -3.57 -1.11
N GLY A 10 4.18 -2.95 -2.18
CA GLY A 10 3.20 -1.84 -2.12
C GLY A 10 1.73 -2.25 -2.06
N GLY A 11 1.38 -3.54 -2.14
CA GLY A 11 -0.03 -3.97 -2.08
C GLY A 11 -0.31 -5.26 -2.83
N ALA A 12 -0.26 -5.20 -4.16
CA ALA A 12 -0.72 -6.27 -5.05
C ALA A 12 0.13 -7.56 -5.02
N GLY A 13 1.32 -7.55 -4.42
CA GLY A 13 2.17 -8.75 -4.34
C GLY A 13 2.63 -9.29 -5.70
N PHE A 14 2.66 -8.47 -6.76
CA PHE A 14 3.07 -8.94 -8.08
C PHE A 14 4.58 -9.27 -8.11
N PRO A 15 5.05 -10.39 -8.72
CA PRO A 15 6.47 -10.74 -8.73
C PRO A 15 7.35 -9.66 -9.38
N ALA A 16 8.23 -9.04 -8.59
CA ALA A 16 8.98 -7.84 -9.01
C ALA A 16 9.89 -8.14 -10.21
N GLY A 17 10.64 -9.24 -10.17
CA GLY A 17 11.51 -9.64 -11.28
C GLY A 17 10.77 -10.02 -12.56
N VAL A 18 9.49 -10.41 -12.48
CA VAL A 18 8.64 -10.63 -13.67
C VAL A 18 8.17 -9.28 -14.20
N LYS A 19 7.76 -8.35 -13.33
CA LYS A 19 7.36 -6.98 -13.72
C LYS A 19 8.46 -6.28 -14.52
N TRP A 20 9.71 -6.41 -14.07
CA TRP A 20 10.85 -5.79 -14.73
C TRP A 20 11.10 -6.40 -16.12
N SER A 21 10.79 -7.68 -16.32
CA SER A 21 10.95 -8.34 -17.62
C SER A 21 9.91 -7.93 -18.67
N PHE A 22 8.89 -7.16 -18.30
CA PHE A 22 7.94 -6.58 -19.25
C PHE A 22 8.46 -5.31 -19.91
N ILE A 23 9.56 -4.73 -19.42
CA ILE A 23 10.15 -3.54 -20.03
C ILE A 23 10.82 -3.95 -21.36
N PRO A 24 10.40 -3.35 -22.50
CA PRO A 24 11.02 -3.64 -23.80
C PRO A 24 12.51 -3.31 -23.78
N LYS A 25 13.30 -4.13 -24.49
CA LYS A 25 14.76 -3.96 -24.55
C LYS A 25 15.17 -2.78 -25.43
N ASP A 26 14.47 -2.57 -26.54
CA ASP A 26 14.94 -1.72 -27.64
C ASP A 26 14.21 -0.36 -27.72
N ILE A 27 13.33 -0.04 -26.77
CA ILE A 27 12.58 1.22 -26.74
C ILE A 27 13.15 2.13 -25.67
N PHE A 28 13.62 3.31 -26.08
CA PHE A 28 14.21 4.33 -25.22
C PHE A 28 13.50 5.70 -25.38
N PRO A 29 13.65 6.62 -24.40
CA PRO A 29 14.18 6.39 -23.06
C PRO A 29 13.27 5.44 -22.24
N LYS A 30 13.81 4.90 -21.16
CA LYS A 30 13.07 4.08 -20.17
C LYS A 30 13.17 4.76 -18.81
N TYR A 31 12.12 4.61 -18.01
CA TYR A 31 12.05 5.23 -16.70
C TYR A 31 11.87 4.20 -15.59
N VAL A 32 12.54 4.46 -14.47
CA VAL A 32 12.14 3.90 -13.18
C VAL A 32 11.32 4.94 -12.46
N VAL A 33 10.18 4.54 -11.90
CA VAL A 33 9.38 5.39 -11.04
C VAL A 33 9.22 4.70 -9.70
N VAL A 34 9.58 5.38 -8.63
CA VAL A 34 9.38 4.88 -7.27
C VAL A 34 8.12 5.48 -6.70
N ASN A 35 7.22 4.61 -6.24
CA ASN A 35 6.05 4.99 -5.49
C ASN A 35 6.38 5.06 -4.00
N SER A 36 6.54 6.28 -3.50
CA SER A 36 6.71 6.64 -2.09
C SER A 36 5.60 7.58 -1.59
N ASP A 37 4.41 7.47 -2.18
CA ASP A 37 3.25 8.26 -1.74
C ASP A 37 2.69 7.76 -0.39
N GLU A 38 2.82 6.46 -0.09
CA GLU A 38 2.50 5.85 1.21
C GLU A 38 1.26 6.44 1.89
N SER A 39 0.16 6.53 1.14
CA SER A 39 -1.03 7.21 1.62
C SER A 39 -2.03 6.33 2.36
N GLU A 40 -1.83 5.00 2.32
CA GLU A 40 -2.71 4.02 2.94
C GLU A 40 -2.72 4.19 4.47
N PRO A 41 -3.91 4.37 5.09
CA PRO A 41 -4.02 4.48 6.54
C PRO A 41 -3.40 3.28 7.26
N GLY A 42 -2.54 3.56 8.23
CA GLY A 42 -1.80 2.55 8.98
C GLY A 42 -0.50 2.09 8.32
N THR A 43 -0.15 2.57 7.12
CA THR A 43 1.15 2.29 6.49
C THR A 43 2.13 3.42 6.77
N PHE A 44 3.32 3.10 7.29
CA PHE A 44 4.37 4.08 7.63
C PHE A 44 5.79 3.48 7.57
N LYS A 45 5.97 2.45 6.73
CA LYS A 45 7.24 1.71 6.51
C LYS A 45 8.17 2.39 5.50
N ASP A 46 7.63 2.94 4.42
CA ASP A 46 8.38 3.58 3.33
C ASP A 46 8.98 4.88 3.84
N ARG A 47 8.23 5.65 4.63
CA ARG A 47 8.75 6.78 5.39
C ARG A 47 9.97 6.40 6.21
N GLU A 48 9.87 5.36 7.04
CA GLU A 48 10.96 4.96 7.93
C GLU A 48 12.19 4.47 7.16
N ILE A 49 12.00 3.78 6.04
CA ILE A 49 13.11 3.43 5.13
C ILE A 49 13.80 4.69 4.61
N ILE A 50 13.04 5.69 4.14
CA ILE A 50 13.62 6.92 3.58
C ILE A 50 14.34 7.74 4.67
N GLU A 51 13.78 7.79 5.88
CA GLU A 51 14.38 8.53 7.01
C GLU A 51 15.62 7.81 7.58
N GLY A 52 15.56 6.49 7.75
CA GLY A 52 16.55 5.71 8.47
C GLY A 52 17.58 4.97 7.60
N ASN A 53 17.23 4.62 6.36
CA ASN A 53 18.10 3.87 5.45
C ASN A 53 18.01 4.34 3.97
N PRO A 54 18.22 5.64 3.69
CA PRO A 54 18.05 6.18 2.34
C PRO A 54 19.06 5.65 1.33
N HIS A 55 20.29 5.34 1.75
CA HIS A 55 21.35 4.89 0.82
C HIS A 55 21.11 3.49 0.26
N GLN A 56 20.66 2.53 1.09
CA GLN A 56 20.26 1.20 0.60
C GLN A 56 19.07 1.32 -0.36
N PHE A 57 18.12 2.21 -0.04
CA PHE A 57 17.01 2.48 -0.95
C PHE A 57 17.49 3.05 -2.30
N ILE A 58 18.36 4.07 -2.29
CA ILE A 58 18.95 4.67 -3.51
C ILE A 58 19.70 3.61 -4.33
N GLU A 59 20.51 2.77 -3.69
CA GLU A 59 21.20 1.65 -4.35
C GLU A 59 20.19 0.69 -5.01
N GLY A 60 19.08 0.40 -4.33
CA GLY A 60 17.98 -0.39 -4.89
C GLY A 60 17.36 0.23 -6.15
N VAL A 61 17.22 1.56 -6.18
CA VAL A 61 16.78 2.29 -7.38
C VAL A 61 17.80 2.13 -8.50
N ALA A 62 19.09 2.29 -8.20
CA ALA A 62 20.17 2.18 -9.19
C ALA A 62 20.25 0.76 -9.79
N LEU A 63 20.17 -0.27 -8.97
CA LEU A 63 20.15 -1.67 -9.40
C LEU A 63 18.92 -1.99 -10.25
N CYS A 64 17.76 -1.44 -9.91
CA CYS A 64 16.56 -1.58 -10.73
C CYS A 64 16.73 -0.90 -12.10
N ALA A 65 17.22 0.34 -12.11
CA ALA A 65 17.46 1.11 -13.32
C ALA A 65 18.45 0.41 -14.26
N TYR A 66 19.57 -0.08 -13.70
CA TYR A 66 20.55 -0.89 -14.43
C TYR A 66 19.91 -2.14 -15.04
N ALA A 67 19.12 -2.88 -14.26
CA ALA A 67 18.50 -4.11 -14.73
C ALA A 67 17.49 -3.92 -15.88
N VAL A 68 16.84 -2.75 -15.97
CA VAL A 68 15.87 -2.44 -17.04
C VAL A 68 16.45 -1.55 -18.15
N GLY A 69 17.68 -1.05 -17.98
CA GLY A 69 18.32 -0.11 -18.90
C GLY A 69 17.69 1.28 -18.89
N ALA A 70 17.25 1.76 -17.72
CA ALA A 70 16.74 3.11 -17.54
C ALA A 70 17.87 4.05 -17.07
N GLU A 71 17.98 5.21 -17.70
CA GLU A 71 18.99 6.24 -17.37
C GLU A 71 18.40 7.36 -16.50
N THR A 72 17.10 7.29 -16.19
CA THR A 72 16.40 8.27 -15.36
C THR A 72 15.42 7.57 -14.43
N ALA A 73 15.49 7.93 -13.16
CA ALA A 73 14.55 7.51 -12.14
C ALA A 73 13.84 8.72 -11.51
N TYR A 74 12.54 8.59 -11.26
CA TYR A 74 11.75 9.54 -10.50
C TYR A 74 11.29 8.90 -9.20
N ILE A 75 11.57 9.55 -8.07
CA ILE A 75 11.04 9.15 -6.77
C ILE A 75 9.86 10.07 -6.45
N TYR A 76 8.64 9.53 -6.57
CA TYR A 76 7.41 10.25 -6.30
C TYR A 76 7.03 10.11 -4.83
N GLY A 77 7.23 11.18 -4.08
CA GLY A 77 6.93 11.29 -2.66
C GLY A 77 5.59 11.90 -2.37
N ARG A 78 5.02 11.50 -1.23
CA ARG A 78 3.89 12.17 -0.62
C ARG A 78 4.20 13.64 -0.35
N GLY A 79 3.25 14.55 -0.62
CA GLY A 79 3.45 16.00 -0.40
C GLY A 79 3.79 16.36 1.05
N GLU A 80 3.18 15.63 1.99
CA GLU A 80 3.37 15.73 3.44
C GLU A 80 4.78 15.34 3.88
N PHE A 81 5.53 14.60 3.07
CA PHE A 81 6.89 14.13 3.36
C PHE A 81 7.98 15.15 3.00
N LYS A 82 7.65 16.44 2.88
CA LYS A 82 8.62 17.51 2.56
C LYS A 82 9.88 17.49 3.44
N GLY A 83 9.74 17.22 4.74
CA GLY A 83 10.88 17.10 5.66
C GLY A 83 11.76 15.88 5.35
N VAL A 84 11.12 14.73 5.16
CA VAL A 84 11.75 13.45 4.80
C VAL A 84 12.50 13.55 3.47
N PHE A 85 11.89 14.19 2.47
CA PHE A 85 12.47 14.36 1.14
C PHE A 85 13.66 15.32 1.10
N ARG A 86 13.77 16.26 2.06
CA ARG A 86 15.02 17.02 2.24
C ARG A 86 16.17 16.13 2.70
N GLY A 87 15.89 15.15 3.57
CA GLY A 87 16.86 14.14 3.98
C GLY A 87 17.27 13.24 2.82
N LEU A 88 16.28 12.77 2.06
CA LEU A 88 16.53 11.96 0.86
C LEU A 88 17.34 12.73 -0.20
N GLN A 89 17.05 14.02 -0.42
CA GLN A 89 17.83 14.84 -1.36
C GLN A 89 19.31 14.90 -0.96
N LYS A 90 19.61 15.08 0.34
CA LYS A 90 21.00 15.05 0.82
C LYS A 90 21.67 13.71 0.52
N ALA A 91 20.98 12.59 0.76
CA ALA A 91 21.52 11.26 0.45
C ALA A 91 21.74 11.06 -1.06
N VAL A 92 20.85 11.58 -1.91
CA VAL A 92 21.03 11.60 -3.36
C VAL A 92 22.27 12.43 -3.73
N ASP A 93 22.40 13.65 -3.20
CA ASP A 93 23.55 14.53 -3.44
C ASP A 93 24.88 13.89 -3.00
N GLU A 94 24.88 13.20 -1.85
CA GLU A 94 26.02 12.41 -1.37
C GLU A 94 26.40 11.28 -2.33
N ALA A 95 25.41 10.57 -2.89
CA ALA A 95 25.64 9.51 -3.87
C ALA A 95 26.20 10.06 -5.20
N TYR A 96 25.72 11.22 -5.66
CA TYR A 96 26.32 11.94 -6.79
C TYR A 96 27.77 12.35 -6.51
N ALA A 97 28.05 12.92 -5.33
CA ALA A 97 29.39 13.37 -4.95
C ALA A 97 30.43 12.23 -4.89
N LYS A 98 29.98 11.00 -4.60
CA LYS A 98 30.82 9.79 -4.60
C LYS A 98 30.89 9.06 -5.95
N GLY A 99 30.19 9.55 -6.98
CA GLY A 99 30.13 8.89 -8.29
C GLY A 99 29.33 7.59 -8.30
N PHE A 100 28.41 7.42 -7.34
CA PHE A 100 27.43 6.32 -7.32
C PHE A 100 26.18 6.62 -8.15
N LEU A 101 25.98 7.87 -8.54
CA LEU A 101 24.94 8.36 -9.46
C LEU A 101 25.56 9.32 -10.48
N GLY A 102 24.80 9.64 -11.53
CA GLY A 102 25.21 10.52 -12.61
C GLY A 102 25.87 9.76 -13.75
N LYS A 103 26.87 10.38 -14.40
CA LYS A 103 27.50 9.84 -15.60
C LYS A 103 28.54 8.76 -15.28
N ASN A 104 28.55 7.69 -16.06
CA ASN A 104 29.55 6.63 -16.04
C ASN A 104 29.82 6.14 -14.61
N ILE A 105 28.76 5.67 -13.94
CA ILE A 105 28.79 5.29 -12.52
C ILE A 105 29.94 4.31 -12.29
N LEU A 106 30.85 4.66 -11.38
CA LEU A 106 32.05 3.87 -11.08
C LEU A 106 32.93 3.51 -12.31
N GLY A 107 32.93 4.37 -13.34
CA GLY A 107 33.67 4.15 -14.59
C GLY A 107 33.02 3.15 -15.55
N SER A 108 31.77 2.75 -15.30
CA SER A 108 30.98 1.94 -16.23
C SER A 108 30.44 2.76 -17.40
N ASP A 109 29.83 2.08 -18.37
CA ASP A 109 29.07 2.69 -19.46
C ASP A 109 27.63 3.09 -19.05
N PHE A 110 27.24 2.78 -17.82
CA PHE A 110 25.91 3.08 -17.30
C PHE A 110 25.87 4.44 -16.59
N SER A 111 24.81 5.20 -16.86
CA SER A 111 24.53 6.47 -16.22
C SER A 111 23.10 6.47 -15.65
N LEU A 112 22.90 7.13 -14.52
CA LEU A 112 21.58 7.27 -13.91
C LEU A 112 21.42 8.61 -13.24
N ASP A 113 20.36 9.33 -13.64
CA ASP A 113 19.87 10.49 -12.92
C ASP A 113 18.66 10.16 -12.05
N ILE A 114 18.64 10.68 -10.82
CA ILE A 114 17.52 10.53 -9.88
C ILE A 114 16.90 11.88 -9.61
N HIS A 115 15.59 11.98 -9.87
CA HIS A 115 14.79 13.17 -9.58
C HIS A 115 13.80 12.88 -8.46
N LEU A 116 13.79 13.75 -7.45
CA LEU A 116 12.77 13.72 -6.40
C LEU A 116 11.59 14.61 -6.81
N HIS A 117 10.38 14.07 -6.71
CA HIS A 117 9.15 14.80 -7.00
C HIS A 117 8.17 14.63 -5.83
N LEU A 118 7.63 15.73 -5.32
CA LEU A 118 6.62 15.70 -4.26
C LEU A 118 5.23 15.88 -4.86
N GLY A 119 4.31 15.00 -4.50
CA GLY A 119 2.87 15.17 -4.71
C GLY A 119 2.28 16.28 -3.83
N ALA A 120 0.96 16.30 -3.73
CA ALA A 120 0.23 17.39 -3.07
C ALA A 120 -0.92 16.91 -2.16
N GLY A 121 -0.74 15.75 -1.52
CA GLY A 121 -1.71 15.20 -0.55
C GLY A 121 -2.92 14.55 -1.19
N ALA A 122 -2.68 13.49 -1.98
CA ALA A 122 -3.76 12.75 -2.64
C ALA A 122 -3.43 11.24 -2.68
N TYR A 123 -4.14 10.43 -1.91
CA TYR A 123 -3.96 8.97 -1.84
C TYR A 123 -4.13 8.30 -3.21
N ILE A 124 -5.03 8.80 -4.04
CA ILE A 124 -5.22 8.29 -5.40
C ILE A 124 -3.95 8.43 -6.26
N CYS A 125 -3.06 9.39 -5.98
CA CYS A 125 -1.78 9.51 -6.67
C CYS A 125 -0.79 8.39 -6.29
N GLY A 126 -1.06 7.61 -5.24
CA GLY A 126 -0.37 6.35 -4.98
C GLY A 126 -0.78 5.21 -5.92
N GLU A 127 -1.86 5.34 -6.70
CA GLU A 127 -2.22 4.38 -7.73
C GLU A 127 -1.25 4.49 -8.92
N GLU A 128 -0.78 3.34 -9.42
CA GLU A 128 0.32 3.25 -10.40
C GLU A 128 0.18 4.20 -11.59
N THR A 129 -1.00 4.32 -12.19
CA THR A 129 -1.22 5.15 -13.39
C THR A 129 -1.63 6.59 -13.06
N ALA A 130 -2.28 6.81 -11.93
CA ALA A 130 -2.55 8.15 -11.42
C ALA A 130 -1.25 8.88 -11.03
N LEU A 131 -0.31 8.15 -10.43
CA LEU A 131 1.04 8.62 -10.09
C LEU A 131 1.73 9.19 -11.32
N LEU A 132 1.67 8.47 -12.45
CA LEU A 132 2.25 8.92 -13.71
C LEU A 132 1.60 10.22 -14.22
N ASN A 133 0.27 10.34 -14.12
CA ASN A 133 -0.41 11.58 -14.49
C ASN A 133 0.00 12.74 -13.58
N SER A 134 0.12 12.50 -12.27
CA SER A 134 0.59 13.52 -11.33
C SER A 134 2.01 13.97 -11.63
N LEU A 135 2.93 13.03 -11.94
CA LEU A 135 4.30 13.34 -12.34
C LEU A 135 4.36 14.18 -13.63
N GLU A 136 3.45 13.91 -14.57
CA GLU A 136 3.35 14.62 -15.84
C GLU A 136 2.67 16.00 -15.73
N GLY A 137 2.25 16.41 -14.52
CA GLY A 137 1.58 17.69 -14.29
C GLY A 137 0.08 17.69 -14.57
N TRP A 138 -0.52 16.53 -14.80
CA TRP A 138 -1.97 16.37 -14.91
C TRP A 138 -2.61 16.11 -13.54
N MET A 139 -3.94 16.16 -13.47
CA MET A 139 -4.66 15.64 -12.30
C MET A 139 -4.33 14.15 -12.10
N GLY A 140 -4.18 13.73 -10.84
CA GLY A 140 -3.91 12.35 -10.41
C GLY A 140 -5.08 11.38 -10.63
N GLN A 141 -5.65 11.37 -11.83
CA GLN A 141 -6.70 10.45 -12.23
C GLN A 141 -6.06 9.22 -12.90
N PRO A 142 -6.44 7.98 -12.54
CA PRO A 142 -5.90 6.78 -13.17
C PRO A 142 -6.12 6.73 -14.69
N ARG A 143 -5.25 6.00 -15.40
CA ARG A 143 -5.33 5.76 -16.86
C ARG A 143 -6.01 4.43 -17.16
N SER A 144 -6.62 4.32 -18.34
CA SER A 144 -7.21 3.06 -18.80
C SER A 144 -6.09 2.05 -19.08
N ARG A 145 -6.33 0.79 -18.71
CA ARG A 145 -5.47 -0.34 -19.05
C ARG A 145 -6.23 -1.26 -20.02
N PRO A 146 -5.63 -1.72 -21.14
CA PRO A 146 -4.32 -1.34 -21.71
C PRO A 146 -4.28 0.08 -22.34
N PRO A 147 -3.09 0.67 -22.58
CA PRO A 147 -1.75 0.10 -22.40
C PRO A 147 -1.23 0.15 -20.95
N PHE A 148 -0.44 -0.85 -20.56
CA PHE A 148 0.22 -0.90 -19.25
C PHE A 148 1.47 0.01 -19.20
N PRO A 149 1.87 0.49 -18.00
CA PRO A 149 3.05 1.35 -17.83
C PRO A 149 4.35 0.78 -18.41
N ALA A 150 4.50 -0.55 -18.39
CA ALA A 150 5.68 -1.22 -18.95
C ALA A 150 5.85 -0.97 -20.47
N VAL A 151 4.76 -0.69 -21.18
CA VAL A 151 4.76 -0.35 -22.61
C VAL A 151 4.66 1.16 -22.80
N LYS A 152 3.68 1.79 -22.14
CA LYS A 152 3.39 3.23 -22.26
C LYS A 152 3.08 3.82 -20.88
N GLY A 153 4.13 4.17 -20.16
CA GLY A 153 4.07 4.76 -18.83
C GLY A 153 4.35 6.27 -18.84
N LEU A 154 5.33 6.71 -18.07
CA LEU A 154 5.74 8.11 -17.91
C LEU A 154 6.15 8.70 -19.26
N TYR A 155 5.56 9.85 -19.62
CA TYR A 155 5.75 10.53 -20.90
C TYR A 155 5.51 9.63 -22.12
N GLY A 156 4.64 8.62 -21.96
CA GLY A 156 4.35 7.64 -22.99
C GLY A 156 5.49 6.67 -23.28
N LYS A 157 6.48 6.54 -22.39
CA LYS A 157 7.64 5.67 -22.53
C LYS A 157 7.60 4.47 -21.58
N PRO A 158 8.32 3.38 -21.89
CA PRO A 158 8.41 2.23 -21.01
C PRO A 158 8.82 2.62 -19.59
N THR A 159 7.99 2.25 -18.61
CA THR A 159 8.21 2.65 -17.21
C THR A 159 7.97 1.48 -16.29
N VAL A 160 8.92 1.21 -15.40
CA VAL A 160 8.73 0.28 -14.30
C VAL A 160 8.44 1.07 -13.02
N ILE A 161 7.34 0.71 -12.35
CA ILE A 161 6.97 1.34 -11.08
C ILE A 161 7.19 0.35 -9.93
N ASN A 162 7.93 0.72 -8.90
CA ASN A 162 8.12 -0.11 -7.70
C ASN A 162 7.88 0.70 -6.43
N ASN A 163 7.48 0.03 -5.36
CA ASN A 163 7.40 0.62 -4.03
C ASN A 163 8.80 0.68 -3.37
N VAL A 164 9.01 1.62 -2.45
CA VAL A 164 10.28 1.83 -1.73
C VAL A 164 10.79 0.55 -1.08
N GLU A 165 9.96 -0.15 -0.29
CA GLU A 165 10.34 -1.41 0.36
C GLU A 165 10.77 -2.49 -0.66
N THR A 166 10.13 -2.52 -1.84
CA THR A 166 10.50 -3.48 -2.89
C THR A 166 11.92 -3.25 -3.39
N LEU A 167 12.29 -1.99 -3.63
CA LEU A 167 13.63 -1.63 -4.12
C LEU A 167 14.69 -1.78 -3.02
N THR A 168 14.33 -1.49 -1.78
CA THR A 168 15.22 -1.61 -0.61
C THR A 168 15.62 -3.07 -0.33
N ASN A 169 14.81 -4.04 -0.75
CA ASN A 169 15.15 -5.46 -0.69
C ASN A 169 16.15 -5.88 -1.79
N VAL A 170 16.38 -5.08 -2.83
CA VAL A 170 17.21 -5.48 -3.99
C VAL A 170 18.71 -5.55 -3.66
N PRO A 171 19.34 -4.56 -2.99
CA PRO A 171 20.75 -4.64 -2.66
C PRO A 171 21.17 -5.90 -1.88
N PRO A 172 20.51 -6.29 -0.76
CA PRO A 172 20.90 -7.50 -0.04
C PRO A 172 20.66 -8.78 -0.86
N ILE A 173 19.64 -8.81 -1.74
CA ILE A 173 19.44 -9.93 -2.68
C ILE A 173 20.61 -10.04 -3.67
N VAL A 174 21.11 -8.92 -4.18
CA VAL A 174 22.24 -8.90 -5.12
C VAL A 174 23.54 -9.30 -4.42
N ALA A 175 23.76 -8.80 -3.20
CA ALA A 175 24.96 -9.08 -2.42
C ALA A 175 25.05 -10.55 -1.95
N ASN A 176 23.96 -11.11 -1.45
CA ASN A 176 23.95 -12.45 -0.82
C ASN A 176 23.40 -13.55 -1.73
N GLY A 177 22.80 -13.19 -2.87
CA GLY A 177 22.20 -14.13 -3.81
C GLY A 177 20.73 -14.44 -3.53
N ALA A 178 20.10 -15.07 -4.54
CA ALA A 178 18.67 -15.39 -4.51
C ALA A 178 18.32 -16.45 -3.46
N ASP A 179 19.19 -17.44 -3.26
CA ASP A 179 18.94 -18.55 -2.35
C ASP A 179 18.96 -18.08 -0.90
N TRP A 180 19.85 -17.15 -0.53
CA TRP A 180 19.85 -16.48 0.77
C TRP A 180 18.50 -15.83 1.06
N TYR A 181 17.96 -15.06 0.12
CA TYR A 181 16.67 -14.38 0.31
C TYR A 181 15.50 -15.38 0.49
N ARG A 182 15.59 -16.54 -0.15
CA ARG A 182 14.59 -17.61 -0.06
C ARG A 182 14.69 -18.45 1.22
N GLN A 183 15.71 -18.25 2.05
CA GLN A 183 15.78 -18.86 3.39
C GLN A 183 14.76 -18.25 4.34
N PHE A 184 14.26 -17.04 4.04
CA PHE A 184 13.21 -16.38 4.78
C PHE A 184 11.86 -16.56 4.11
N GLY A 185 10.80 -16.46 4.91
CA GLY A 185 9.44 -16.50 4.42
C GLY A 185 8.95 -17.92 4.14
N THR A 186 7.87 -18.04 3.36
CA THR A 186 7.36 -19.32 2.89
C THR A 186 7.86 -19.63 1.48
N GLU A 187 7.68 -20.88 1.03
CA GLU A 187 8.11 -21.31 -0.32
C GLU A 187 7.53 -20.42 -1.44
N LYS A 188 6.24 -20.07 -1.33
CA LYS A 188 5.47 -19.25 -2.28
C LYS A 188 5.61 -17.75 -2.02
N SER A 189 5.96 -17.38 -0.79
CA SER A 189 6.14 -16.00 -0.36
C SER A 189 7.51 -15.82 0.32
N PRO A 190 8.61 -15.87 -0.44
CA PRO A 190 9.95 -15.77 0.11
C PRO A 190 10.28 -14.33 0.56
N GLY A 191 11.20 -14.26 1.51
CA GLY A 191 11.76 -13.02 2.04
C GLY A 191 11.05 -12.51 3.29
N THR A 192 11.54 -11.36 3.74
CA THR A 192 10.95 -10.58 4.83
C THR A 192 9.96 -9.55 4.28
N LYS A 193 9.13 -9.02 5.18
CA LYS A 193 8.27 -7.87 4.94
C LYS A 193 8.26 -6.99 6.18
N ILE A 194 8.17 -5.68 5.98
CA ILE A 194 7.91 -4.73 7.06
C ILE A 194 6.41 -4.69 7.33
N PHE A 195 6.04 -5.02 8.56
CA PHE A 195 4.68 -4.99 9.10
C PHE A 195 4.48 -3.71 9.90
N CYS A 196 3.57 -2.84 9.45
CA CYS A 196 3.22 -1.63 10.19
C CYS A 196 2.13 -1.99 11.20
N LEU A 197 2.43 -1.99 12.50
CA LEU A 197 1.46 -2.31 13.54
C LEU A 197 0.95 -1.03 14.22
N SER A 198 -0.37 -0.85 14.23
CA SER A 198 -1.03 0.32 14.81
C SER A 198 -2.40 -0.04 15.42
N GLY A 199 -3.11 0.97 15.94
CA GLY A 199 -4.39 0.78 16.62
C GLY A 199 -4.20 0.50 18.11
N ARG A 200 -4.95 -0.47 18.64
CA ARG A 200 -5.07 -0.73 20.08
C ARG A 200 -4.01 -1.70 20.62
N VAL A 201 -2.74 -1.41 20.36
CA VAL A 201 -1.58 -2.20 20.85
C VAL A 201 -0.67 -1.38 21.76
N ASN A 202 0.09 -2.04 22.65
CA ASN A 202 0.98 -1.35 23.59
C ASN A 202 2.22 -0.73 22.92
N ARG A 203 2.73 -1.36 21.85
CA ARG A 203 3.93 -0.94 21.12
C ARG A 203 3.66 -0.86 19.62
N PRO A 204 2.95 0.18 19.14
CA PRO A 204 2.80 0.42 17.71
C PRO A 204 4.16 0.74 17.08
N GLY A 205 4.39 0.30 15.85
CA GLY A 205 5.69 0.46 15.18
C GLY A 205 5.80 -0.41 13.93
N ASN A 206 6.94 -0.29 13.24
CA ASN A 206 7.28 -1.15 12.12
C ASN A 206 8.13 -2.32 12.60
N TYR A 207 7.77 -3.52 12.16
CA TYR A 207 8.47 -4.75 12.50
C TYR A 207 8.82 -5.51 11.21
N GLU A 208 10.11 -5.74 10.97
CA GLU A 208 10.54 -6.59 9.85
C GLU A 208 10.53 -8.05 10.28
N LEU A 209 9.69 -8.86 9.64
CA LEU A 209 9.52 -10.28 9.96
C LEU A 209 9.52 -11.13 8.68
N PRO A 210 9.89 -12.42 8.76
CA PRO A 210 9.69 -13.36 7.67
C PRO A 210 8.19 -13.47 7.30
N LEU A 211 7.89 -13.53 6.00
CA LEU A 211 6.51 -13.80 5.55
C LEU A 211 6.03 -15.17 6.06
N GLY A 212 4.77 -15.23 6.48
CA GLY A 212 4.19 -16.43 7.11
C GLY A 212 4.32 -16.46 8.64
N THR A 213 4.95 -15.45 9.25
CA THR A 213 4.84 -15.23 10.70
C THR A 213 3.38 -15.01 11.09
N PRO A 214 2.82 -15.67 12.13
CA PRO A 214 1.42 -15.48 12.53
C PRO A 214 1.08 -14.06 12.99
N ILE A 215 -0.15 -13.59 12.74
CA ILE A 215 -0.62 -12.28 13.23
C ILE A 215 -0.48 -12.17 14.76
N ARG A 216 -0.76 -13.26 15.49
CA ARG A 216 -0.58 -13.35 16.94
C ARG A 216 0.81 -12.90 17.37
N TYR A 217 1.85 -13.39 16.71
CA TYR A 217 3.23 -13.02 17.02
C TYR A 217 3.47 -11.52 16.85
N LEU A 218 2.92 -10.92 15.79
CA LEU A 218 3.00 -9.47 15.58
C LEU A 218 2.31 -8.70 16.71
N ILE A 219 1.16 -9.15 17.19
CA ILE A 219 0.41 -8.45 18.24
C ILE A 219 1.03 -8.66 19.62
N GLU A 220 1.29 -9.92 19.99
CA GLU A 220 1.69 -10.31 21.35
C GLU A 220 3.19 -10.05 21.58
N GLU A 221 4.06 -10.57 20.71
CA GLU A 221 5.51 -10.51 20.91
C GLU A 221 6.08 -9.16 20.48
N CYS A 222 5.73 -8.68 19.28
CA CYS A 222 6.21 -7.40 18.78
C CYS A 222 5.43 -6.22 19.41
N GLY A 223 4.10 -6.26 19.32
CA GLY A 223 3.21 -5.20 19.79
C GLY A 223 3.04 -5.13 21.31
N GLY A 224 3.55 -6.09 22.08
CA GLY A 224 3.39 -6.15 23.53
C GLY A 224 1.94 -6.38 23.97
N GLY A 225 1.12 -7.00 23.13
CA GLY A 225 -0.30 -7.24 23.38
C GLY A 225 -1.20 -6.01 23.23
N ILE A 226 -2.47 -6.21 23.55
CA ILE A 226 -3.52 -5.20 23.48
C ILE A 226 -3.45 -4.28 24.70
N ILE A 227 -3.78 -3.00 24.49
CA ILE A 227 -3.84 -1.99 25.57
C ILE A 227 -4.79 -2.48 26.67
N ASP A 228 -4.37 -2.37 27.93
CA ASP A 228 -5.09 -2.84 29.13
C ASP A 228 -5.39 -4.36 29.15
N GLY A 229 -4.76 -5.17 28.29
CA GLY A 229 -5.03 -6.61 28.22
C GLY A 229 -6.41 -6.98 27.67
N LYS A 230 -7.05 -6.07 26.93
CA LYS A 230 -8.38 -6.25 26.32
C LYS A 230 -8.39 -7.29 25.21
N ALA A 231 -9.57 -7.77 24.87
CA ALA A 231 -9.76 -8.68 23.75
C ALA A 231 -9.63 -7.98 22.39
N VAL A 232 -9.06 -8.68 21.41
CA VAL A 232 -9.12 -8.28 20.01
C VAL A 232 -10.56 -8.41 19.53
N LYS A 233 -11.06 -7.35 18.88
CA LYS A 233 -12.38 -7.30 18.26
C LYS A 233 -12.32 -7.43 16.74
N GLY A 234 -11.28 -6.86 16.13
CA GLY A 234 -11.11 -6.90 14.68
C GLY A 234 -9.68 -6.55 14.26
N ILE A 235 -9.27 -7.07 13.10
CA ILE A 235 -7.92 -6.91 12.56
C ILE A 235 -8.04 -6.42 11.12
N LEU A 236 -7.46 -5.27 10.80
CA LEU A 236 -7.36 -4.77 9.43
C LEU A 236 -5.93 -5.01 8.93
N PRO A 237 -5.65 -6.08 8.15
CA PRO A 237 -4.29 -6.49 7.81
C PRO A 237 -3.61 -5.66 6.72
N ALA A 238 -4.38 -4.84 6.00
CA ALA A 238 -3.90 -4.02 4.88
C ALA A 238 -4.45 -2.60 4.96
N GLY A 239 -4.55 -2.04 6.17
CA GLY A 239 -5.00 -0.66 6.37
C GLY A 239 -6.50 -0.49 6.13
N ALA A 240 -6.91 0.71 5.74
CA ALA A 240 -8.31 1.03 5.49
C ALA A 240 -8.89 0.28 4.28
N SER A 241 -8.05 -0.13 3.33
CA SER A 241 -8.43 -0.88 2.12
C SER A 241 -8.72 -2.37 2.34
N SER A 242 -8.64 -2.84 3.59
CA SER A 242 -8.70 -4.26 3.93
C SER A 242 -10.08 -4.74 4.38
N THR A 243 -10.32 -6.05 4.18
CA THR A 243 -11.31 -6.82 4.94
C THR A 243 -10.96 -6.75 6.43
N ILE A 244 -11.94 -6.44 7.28
CA ILE A 244 -11.80 -6.62 8.72
C ILE A 244 -11.89 -8.12 9.02
N MET A 245 -10.83 -8.68 9.59
CA MET A 245 -10.80 -10.07 10.04
C MET A 245 -11.32 -10.15 11.48
N GLY A 246 -12.07 -11.20 11.77
CA GLY A 246 -12.49 -11.54 13.13
C GLY A 246 -11.33 -12.00 14.02
N PRO A 247 -11.50 -11.97 15.35
CA PRO A 247 -10.48 -12.39 16.30
C PRO A 247 -10.12 -13.88 16.19
N ASP A 248 -11.01 -14.71 15.63
CA ASP A 248 -10.75 -16.13 15.31
C ASP A 248 -9.62 -16.32 14.29
N LYS A 249 -9.24 -15.26 13.55
CA LYS A 249 -8.18 -15.31 12.54
C LYS A 249 -6.81 -14.85 13.04
N ILE A 250 -6.64 -14.60 14.34
CA ILE A 250 -5.38 -14.10 14.91
C ILE A 250 -4.18 -15.04 14.67
N ASP A 251 -4.41 -16.33 14.43
CA ASP A 251 -3.35 -17.30 14.13
C ASP A 251 -3.03 -17.42 12.62
N THR A 252 -3.65 -16.60 11.77
CA THR A 252 -3.39 -16.62 10.32
C THR A 252 -1.92 -16.24 10.04
N PRO A 253 -1.19 -17.03 9.24
CA PRO A 253 0.15 -16.66 8.77
C PRO A 253 0.12 -15.41 7.89
N MET A 254 1.01 -14.46 8.14
CA MET A 254 1.11 -13.21 7.39
C MET A 254 1.92 -13.38 6.09
N ASP A 255 1.35 -14.11 5.15
CA ASP A 255 1.84 -14.24 3.77
C ASP A 255 0.70 -14.04 2.75
N TYR A 256 1.03 -13.86 1.47
CA TYR A 256 0.01 -13.53 0.48
C TYR A 256 -1.03 -14.64 0.27
N GLU A 257 -0.64 -15.91 0.39
CA GLU A 257 -1.51 -17.05 0.16
C GLU A 257 -2.45 -17.29 1.34
N SER A 258 -1.90 -17.32 2.55
CA SER A 258 -2.63 -17.56 3.80
C SER A 258 -3.64 -16.45 4.08
N MET A 259 -3.27 -15.18 3.85
CA MET A 259 -4.19 -14.06 4.00
C MET A 259 -5.34 -14.12 3.00
N ALA A 260 -5.06 -14.47 1.73
CA ALA A 260 -6.09 -14.67 0.71
C ALA A 260 -7.03 -15.83 1.07
N ALA A 261 -6.49 -16.95 1.56
CA ALA A 261 -7.28 -18.09 2.03
C ALA A 261 -8.17 -17.74 3.24
N ALA A 262 -7.76 -16.76 4.05
CA ALA A 262 -8.55 -16.22 5.16
C ALA A 262 -9.59 -15.16 4.73
N GLY A 263 -9.77 -14.90 3.43
CA GLY A 263 -10.72 -13.90 2.91
C GLY A 263 -10.24 -12.45 3.03
N ALA A 264 -8.94 -12.25 3.27
CA ALA A 264 -8.32 -10.94 3.39
C ALA A 264 -7.20 -10.77 2.36
N MET A 265 -6.53 -9.63 2.38
CA MET A 265 -5.32 -9.40 1.59
C MET A 265 -4.22 -8.85 2.48
N LEU A 266 -2.97 -9.23 2.18
CA LEU A 266 -1.83 -8.73 2.93
C LEU A 266 -1.54 -7.25 2.61
N GLY A 267 -1.79 -6.81 1.38
CA GLY A 267 -1.60 -5.42 0.96
C GLY A 267 -0.20 -4.87 1.28
N SER A 268 -0.16 -3.66 1.84
CA SER A 268 1.07 -3.00 2.33
C SER A 268 1.61 -3.63 3.64
N ALA A 269 0.88 -4.59 4.23
CA ALA A 269 1.06 -5.14 5.58
C ALA A 269 0.93 -4.10 6.70
N SER A 270 -0.05 -3.21 6.57
CA SER A 270 -0.45 -2.29 7.64
C SER A 270 -1.56 -2.90 8.49
N PHE A 271 -1.19 -3.42 9.65
CA PHE A 271 -2.08 -4.01 10.63
C PHE A 271 -2.64 -2.94 11.57
N ILE A 272 -3.94 -2.68 11.48
CA ILE A 272 -4.66 -1.83 12.45
C ILE A 272 -5.49 -2.76 13.34
N ILE A 273 -5.18 -2.79 14.64
CA ILE A 273 -5.86 -3.65 15.60
C ILE A 273 -6.97 -2.88 16.31
N LEU A 274 -8.17 -3.45 16.32
CA LEU A 274 -9.32 -2.96 17.07
C LEU A 274 -9.51 -3.83 18.31
N ASP A 275 -9.64 -3.20 19.48
CA ASP A 275 -10.03 -3.88 20.72
C ASP A 275 -11.55 -3.79 20.93
N GLU A 276 -12.06 -4.48 21.95
CA GLU A 276 -13.49 -4.49 22.31
C GLU A 276 -14.08 -3.11 22.64
N THR A 277 -13.26 -2.09 22.88
CA THR A 277 -13.74 -0.73 23.19
C THR A 277 -13.98 0.13 21.95
N VAL A 278 -13.56 -0.33 20.77
CA VAL A 278 -13.75 0.42 19.53
C VAL A 278 -15.16 0.23 18.98
N ASP A 279 -15.85 1.35 18.72
CA ASP A 279 -17.10 1.38 17.94
C ASP A 279 -16.80 0.98 16.49
N ALA A 280 -17.29 -0.19 16.05
CA ALA A 280 -16.98 -0.72 14.73
C ALA A 280 -17.67 0.08 13.61
N VAL A 281 -18.87 0.61 13.88
CA VAL A 281 -19.63 1.43 12.94
C VAL A 281 -18.92 2.77 12.70
N TRP A 282 -18.35 3.36 13.76
CA TRP A 282 -17.48 4.52 13.65
C TRP A 282 -16.23 4.22 12.81
N ALA A 283 -15.54 3.11 13.09
CA ALA A 283 -14.33 2.74 12.36
C ALA A 283 -14.61 2.55 10.85
N ALA A 284 -15.69 1.85 10.52
CA ALA A 284 -16.12 1.66 9.13
C ALA A 284 -16.50 3.01 8.46
N GLU A 285 -17.23 3.89 9.16
CA GLU A 285 -17.54 5.23 8.65
C GLU A 285 -16.25 6.03 8.38
N LYS A 286 -15.24 5.94 9.25
CA LYS A 286 -13.97 6.63 9.07
C LYS A 286 -13.23 6.17 7.81
N ASN A 287 -13.20 4.87 7.54
CA ASN A 287 -12.63 4.34 6.29
C ASN A 287 -13.41 4.85 5.07
N VAL A 288 -14.75 4.83 5.10
CA VAL A 288 -15.58 5.36 4.02
C VAL A 288 -15.33 6.85 3.79
N LYS A 289 -15.23 7.65 4.86
CA LYS A 289 -14.92 9.09 4.77
C LYS A 289 -13.55 9.33 4.16
N PHE A 290 -12.55 8.51 4.50
CA PHE A 290 -11.23 8.56 3.88
C PHE A 290 -11.34 8.33 2.37
N PHE A 291 -11.91 7.22 1.93
CA PHE A 291 -12.00 6.93 0.48
C PHE A 291 -12.87 7.93 -0.29
N LYS A 292 -13.92 8.48 0.35
CA LYS A 292 -14.69 9.58 -0.22
C LYS A 292 -13.82 10.81 -0.44
N HIS A 293 -13.01 11.20 0.55
CA HIS A 293 -12.14 12.37 0.47
C HIS A 293 -11.03 12.18 -0.57
N GLU A 294 -10.50 10.96 -0.63
CA GLU A 294 -9.36 10.59 -1.48
C GLU A 294 -9.75 10.13 -2.89
N SER A 295 -11.04 10.11 -3.21
CA SER A 295 -11.51 9.76 -4.55
C SER A 295 -11.19 10.89 -5.54
N CYS A 296 -10.55 10.57 -6.66
CA CYS A 296 -10.30 11.54 -7.74
C CYS A 296 -11.57 11.97 -8.51
N GLY A 297 -12.74 11.39 -8.20
CA GLY A 297 -14.01 11.74 -8.81
C GLY A 297 -14.20 11.29 -10.27
N LYS A 298 -13.29 10.49 -10.84
CA LYS A 298 -13.33 10.14 -12.28
C LYS A 298 -14.54 9.27 -12.65
N CYS A 299 -14.80 8.18 -11.93
CA CYS A 299 -15.86 7.22 -12.26
C CYS A 299 -17.05 7.35 -11.31
N SER A 300 -18.27 7.35 -11.85
CA SER A 300 -19.49 7.56 -11.09
C SER A 300 -19.70 6.56 -9.94
N PRO A 301 -19.45 5.24 -10.10
CA PRO A 301 -19.65 4.29 -9.00
C PRO A 301 -18.82 4.63 -7.75
N CYS A 302 -17.55 4.99 -7.92
CA CYS A 302 -16.70 5.43 -6.82
C CYS A 302 -17.10 6.83 -6.30
N ARG A 303 -17.26 7.81 -7.20
CA ARG A 303 -17.54 9.21 -6.82
C ARG A 303 -18.84 9.34 -6.04
N GLU A 304 -19.92 8.77 -6.58
CA GLU A 304 -21.26 8.86 -5.99
C GLU A 304 -21.45 7.81 -4.89
N GLY A 305 -20.94 6.59 -5.08
CA GLY A 305 -21.10 5.50 -4.11
C GLY A 305 -20.43 5.79 -2.78
N THR A 306 -19.19 6.28 -2.76
CA THR A 306 -18.51 6.66 -1.51
C THR A 306 -19.18 7.84 -0.81
N TYR A 307 -19.69 8.81 -1.57
CA TYR A 307 -20.50 9.91 -1.04
C TYR A 307 -21.80 9.40 -0.40
N TRP A 308 -22.47 8.45 -1.06
CA TRP A 308 -23.72 7.88 -0.59
C TRP A 308 -23.51 7.03 0.67
N LEU A 309 -22.51 6.14 0.68
CA LEU A 309 -22.11 5.38 1.87
C LEU A 309 -21.87 6.31 3.07
N ALA A 310 -21.06 7.35 2.90
CA ALA A 310 -20.77 8.31 3.97
C ALA A 310 -22.05 8.99 4.50
N SER A 311 -23.04 9.23 3.63
CA SER A 311 -24.32 9.83 4.01
C SER A 311 -25.21 8.86 4.78
N VAL A 312 -25.23 7.57 4.41
CA VAL A 312 -25.97 6.52 5.12
C VAL A 312 -25.35 6.27 6.49
N TYR A 313 -24.03 6.10 6.57
CA TYR A 313 -23.32 5.96 7.84
C TYR A 313 -23.59 7.11 8.81
N ARG A 314 -23.57 8.36 8.31
CA ARG A 314 -23.91 9.53 9.11
C ARG A 314 -25.32 9.45 9.70
N ARG A 315 -26.31 9.03 8.91
CA ARG A 315 -27.70 8.86 9.40
C ARG A 315 -27.75 7.85 10.54
N ILE A 316 -27.18 6.66 10.33
CA ILE A 316 -27.13 5.58 11.33
C ILE A 316 -26.48 6.09 12.63
N ARG A 317 -25.33 6.76 12.52
CA ARG A 317 -24.58 7.26 13.69
C ARG A 317 -25.26 8.39 14.45
N GLU A 318 -26.09 9.19 13.78
CA GLU A 318 -26.80 10.31 14.39
C GLU A 318 -28.18 9.90 14.94
N GLY A 319 -28.50 8.60 15.01
CA GLY A 319 -29.80 8.09 15.48
C GLY A 319 -30.93 8.23 14.45
N ARG A 320 -30.62 8.77 13.26
CA ARG A 320 -31.59 9.05 12.18
C ARG A 320 -31.67 7.93 11.14
N GLY A 321 -31.03 6.80 11.40
CA GLY A 321 -31.03 5.63 10.53
C GLY A 321 -32.24 4.74 10.75
N SER A 322 -32.42 3.76 9.88
CA SER A 322 -33.37 2.67 10.04
C SER A 322 -32.72 1.31 9.74
N PRO A 323 -33.32 0.17 10.10
CA PRO A 323 -32.78 -1.14 9.72
C PRO A 323 -32.54 -1.27 8.21
N GLU A 324 -33.39 -0.65 7.39
CA GLU A 324 -33.23 -0.61 5.93
C GLU A 324 -31.97 0.16 5.48
N ASP A 325 -31.49 1.13 6.27
CA ASP A 325 -30.21 1.80 5.99
C ASP A 325 -29.01 0.85 6.15
N VAL A 326 -29.09 -0.15 7.03
CA VAL A 326 -28.04 -1.17 7.21
C VAL A 326 -27.95 -2.05 5.96
N ASP A 327 -29.09 -2.49 5.45
CA ASP A 327 -29.15 -3.30 4.22
C ASP A 327 -28.77 -2.46 2.99
N LEU A 328 -29.12 -1.17 2.98
CA LEU A 328 -28.75 -0.24 1.92
C LEU A 328 -27.23 -0.09 1.79
N LEU A 329 -26.47 -0.09 2.89
CA LEU A 329 -25.00 -0.08 2.81
C LEU A 329 -24.48 -1.24 1.96
N ASN A 330 -25.04 -2.44 2.13
CA ASN A 330 -24.66 -3.61 1.35
C ASN A 330 -25.04 -3.45 -0.14
N THR A 331 -26.25 -2.96 -0.43
CA THR A 331 -26.69 -2.70 -1.81
C THR A 331 -25.79 -1.70 -2.53
N ILE A 332 -25.31 -0.65 -1.83
CA ILE A 332 -24.42 0.34 -2.45
C ILE A 332 -23.09 -0.29 -2.83
N ILE A 333 -22.47 -1.08 -1.93
CA ILE A 333 -21.17 -1.70 -2.22
C ILE A 333 -21.26 -2.76 -3.32
N GLU A 334 -22.38 -3.48 -3.43
CA GLU A 334 -22.64 -4.42 -4.54
C GLU A 334 -22.71 -3.71 -5.91
N GLN A 335 -23.24 -2.47 -5.95
CA GLN A 335 -23.25 -1.67 -7.17
C GLN A 335 -21.88 -1.07 -7.50
N MET A 336 -21.05 -0.83 -6.49
CA MET A 336 -19.68 -0.32 -6.69
C MET A 336 -18.72 -1.40 -7.19
N GLU A 337 -18.84 -2.62 -6.64
CA GLU A 337 -17.93 -3.74 -6.89
C GLU A 337 -17.88 -4.12 -8.38
N GLY A 338 -16.67 -4.16 -8.92
CA GLY A 338 -16.41 -4.47 -10.33
C GLY A 338 -16.80 -3.35 -11.33
N ASN A 339 -17.39 -2.25 -10.86
CA ASN A 339 -17.84 -1.14 -11.69
C ASN A 339 -16.95 0.11 -11.54
N CYS A 340 -15.92 0.07 -10.68
CA CYS A 340 -14.99 1.17 -10.50
C CYS A 340 -13.86 1.14 -11.53
N PHE A 341 -13.41 2.33 -11.96
CA PHE A 341 -12.35 2.44 -12.96
C PHE A 341 -10.97 1.97 -12.46
N CYS A 342 -10.72 2.12 -11.16
CA CYS A 342 -9.50 1.69 -10.49
C CYS A 342 -9.84 1.05 -9.15
N LEU A 343 -8.83 0.46 -8.51
CA LEU A 343 -9.01 -0.25 -7.25
C LEU A 343 -9.43 0.62 -6.07
N LEU A 344 -9.30 1.95 -6.11
CA LEU A 344 -9.73 2.81 -4.98
C LEU A 344 -11.20 2.57 -4.61
N GLY A 345 -12.09 2.53 -5.61
CA GLY A 345 -13.51 2.28 -5.36
C GLY A 345 -13.76 0.84 -4.88
N GLU A 346 -12.96 -0.10 -5.36
CA GLU A 346 -13.01 -1.52 -4.95
C GLU A 346 -12.53 -1.71 -3.50
N PHE A 347 -11.59 -0.89 -3.02
CA PHE A 347 -11.02 -0.98 -1.66
C PHE A 347 -11.98 -0.61 -0.54
N VAL A 348 -13.04 0.15 -0.84
CA VAL A 348 -14.09 0.48 0.14
C VAL A 348 -14.95 -0.74 0.47
N VAL A 349 -15.17 -1.60 -0.52
CA VAL A 349 -16.15 -2.68 -0.49
C VAL A 349 -15.83 -3.72 0.60
N PRO A 350 -14.61 -4.29 0.69
CA PRO A 350 -14.30 -5.29 1.71
C PRO A 350 -14.45 -4.78 3.13
N GLY A 351 -14.05 -3.54 3.40
CA GLY A 351 -14.13 -2.93 4.73
C GLY A 351 -15.58 -2.80 5.22
N VAL A 352 -16.49 -2.30 4.36
CA VAL A 352 -17.92 -2.18 4.68
C VAL A 352 -18.59 -3.55 4.77
N ARG A 353 -18.30 -4.46 3.85
CA ARG A 353 -18.88 -5.80 3.84
C ARG A 353 -18.55 -6.58 5.11
N SER A 354 -17.27 -6.63 5.45
CA SER A 354 -16.80 -7.36 6.62
C SER A 354 -17.24 -6.72 7.93
N SER A 355 -17.32 -5.39 8.01
CA SER A 355 -17.85 -4.73 9.20
C SER A 355 -19.33 -5.04 9.43
N LEU A 356 -20.13 -5.10 8.36
CA LEU A 356 -21.53 -5.54 8.44
C LEU A 356 -21.65 -7.01 8.86
N GLN A 357 -20.80 -7.89 8.32
CA GLN A 357 -20.82 -9.32 8.65
C GLN A 357 -20.41 -9.61 10.10
N LEU A 358 -19.41 -8.89 10.62
CA LEU A 358 -18.88 -9.12 11.97
C LEU A 358 -19.66 -8.38 13.06
N PHE A 359 -20.21 -7.21 12.75
CA PHE A 359 -20.73 -6.28 13.77
C PHE A 359 -22.17 -5.83 13.50
N ARG A 360 -22.97 -6.59 12.75
CA ARG A 360 -24.36 -6.21 12.37
C ARG A 360 -25.19 -5.72 13.56
N ASP A 361 -25.07 -6.38 14.70
CA ASP A 361 -25.78 -6.03 15.93
C ASP A 361 -25.48 -4.59 16.40
N GLU A 362 -24.25 -4.10 16.23
CA GLU A 362 -23.88 -2.71 16.55
C GLU A 362 -24.52 -1.70 15.58
N TYR A 363 -24.65 -2.07 14.30
CA TYR A 363 -25.36 -1.24 13.32
C TYR A 363 -26.85 -1.15 13.64
N GLU A 364 -27.48 -2.29 13.93
CA GLU A 364 -28.91 -2.36 14.25
C GLU A 364 -29.23 -1.62 15.55
N ALA A 365 -28.40 -1.76 16.59
CA ALA A 365 -28.56 -1.05 17.85
C ALA A 365 -28.51 0.49 17.67
N LEU A 366 -27.65 1.00 16.78
CA LEU A 366 -27.60 2.43 16.46
C LEU A 366 -28.78 2.88 15.60
N ALA A 367 -29.21 2.06 14.64
CA ALA A 367 -30.31 2.36 13.73
C ALA A 367 -31.70 2.34 14.40
N GLN A 368 -31.82 1.88 15.66
CA GLN A 368 -33.08 1.81 16.41
C GLN A 368 -33.18 2.87 17.53
N LYS A 369 -32.16 3.72 17.72
CA LYS A 369 -31.98 4.51 18.93
C LYS A 369 -33.03 5.62 19.16
N ASP A 370 -33.77 6.04 18.13
CA ASP A 370 -34.78 7.12 18.19
C ASP A 370 -36.20 6.67 17.79
N ARG A 371 -36.56 5.39 18.00
CA ARG A 371 -37.94 4.89 17.85
C ARG A 371 -38.69 4.76 19.17
#